data_AF-A0A7W0LMW5-F1
#
_entry.id   AF-A0A7W0LMW5-F1
#
_cell.length_a   1.000
_cell.length_b   1.000
_cell.length_c   1.000
_cell.angle_alpha   90.00
_cell.angle_beta   90.00
_cell.angle_gamma   90.00
#
_symmetry.space_group_name_H-M   'P 1'
#
loop_
_entity.id
_entity.type
_entity.pdbx_description
1 polymer ?
#
loop_
_entity_poly.entity_id
_entity_poly.type
_entity_poly.pdbx_seq_one_letter_code
_entity_poly.pdbx_strand_id
1 'polypeptide(L)'
;MDRDSLRLLLDQGLSFEEIGRRFGRDPSTVAYWARKFGLMSSHAERHAARGGIPRDTLEPLVAAGHSMDALAAELGVSVSTVRHWLKRHGLETIAARRRRERGTTEALAGDVQLQCHKHGLTTFRLRSDGGSPRCLKCRSAAVSDRRRRVKAILVSEAGGACIICGYDRFPGALQFHHLDPTVKAFPVSRSGVTRSIAEARVEAAKCALLCANCHAEVEAGVTDLPLELRSVARAVRGSAIRGGEIGSRA
;
A
#
# COMPACT_ATOMS: atom_id res chain seq x y z
N MET A 1 -22.09 -45.15 2.24
CA MET A 1 -22.26 -44.71 3.63
C MET A 1 -23.65 -45.14 4.04
N ASP A 2 -23.78 -45.91 5.12
CA ASP A 2 -25.07 -46.35 5.63
C ASP A 2 -25.77 -45.24 6.42
N ARG A 3 -27.09 -45.35 6.56
CA ARG A 3 -27.96 -44.34 7.17
C ARG A 3 -27.66 -44.16 8.65
N ASP A 4 -27.39 -45.25 9.37
CA ASP A 4 -27.28 -45.26 10.82
C ASP A 4 -25.93 -44.67 11.29
N SER A 5 -24.84 -44.97 10.58
CA SER A 5 -23.53 -44.36 10.83
C SER A 5 -23.54 -42.86 10.54
N LEU A 6 -24.19 -42.42 9.46
CA LEU A 6 -24.28 -40.99 9.14
C LEU A 6 -25.13 -40.24 10.19
N ARG A 7 -26.22 -40.85 10.66
CA ARG A 7 -27.06 -40.29 11.72
C ARG A 7 -26.28 -40.14 13.03
N LEU A 8 -25.58 -41.19 13.47
CA LEU A 8 -24.80 -41.17 14.71
C LEU A 8 -23.72 -40.07 14.70
N LEU A 9 -23.05 -39.87 13.56
CA LEU A 9 -22.01 -38.85 13.41
C LEU A 9 -22.58 -37.42 13.41
N LEU A 10 -23.77 -37.24 12.84
CA LEU A 10 -24.47 -35.95 12.88
C LEU A 10 -25.04 -35.65 14.27
N ASP A 11 -25.53 -36.67 14.99
CA ASP A 11 -25.98 -36.56 16.39
C ASP A 11 -24.80 -36.25 17.34
N GLN A 12 -23.60 -36.75 17.02
CA GLN A 12 -22.34 -36.37 17.69
C GLN A 12 -21.85 -34.95 17.34
N GLY A 13 -22.55 -34.24 16.45
CA GLY A 13 -22.25 -32.85 16.10
C GLY A 13 -21.11 -32.66 15.10
N LEU A 14 -20.69 -33.71 14.37
CA LEU A 14 -19.65 -33.56 13.35
C LEU A 14 -20.20 -32.84 12.11
N SER A 15 -19.38 -31.97 11.53
CA SER A 15 -19.72 -31.31 10.27
C SER A 15 -19.62 -32.27 9.08
N PHE A 16 -20.27 -31.94 7.96
CA PHE A 16 -20.12 -32.72 6.72
C PHE A 16 -18.67 -32.77 6.22
N GLU A 17 -17.84 -31.79 6.60
CA GLU A 17 -16.43 -31.74 6.25
C GLU A 17 -15.58 -32.72 7.08
N GLU A 18 -15.81 -32.79 8.39
CA GLU A 18 -15.19 -33.80 9.25
C GLU A 18 -15.61 -35.22 8.84
N ILE A 19 -16.90 -35.43 8.56
CA ILE A 19 -17.42 -36.72 8.11
C ILE A 19 -16.80 -37.08 6.76
N GLY A 20 -16.64 -36.11 5.85
CA GLY A 20 -15.96 -36.30 4.57
C GLY A 20 -14.52 -36.77 4.75
N ARG A 21 -13.73 -36.06 5.58
CA ARG A 21 -12.35 -36.43 5.90
C ARG A 21 -12.24 -37.82 6.52
N ARG A 22 -13.14 -38.16 7.45
CA ARG A 22 -13.12 -39.45 8.17
C ARG A 22 -13.40 -40.65 7.29
N PHE A 23 -14.21 -40.49 6.24
CA PHE A 23 -14.56 -41.57 5.31
C PHE A 23 -13.84 -41.48 3.96
N GLY A 24 -12.91 -40.53 3.79
CA GLY A 24 -12.22 -40.29 2.53
C GLY A 24 -13.17 -39.90 1.39
N ARG A 25 -14.22 -39.15 1.70
CA ARG A 25 -15.25 -38.72 0.74
C ARG A 25 -15.33 -37.20 0.70
N ASP A 26 -15.67 -36.67 -0.46
CA ASP A 26 -15.92 -35.25 -0.60
C ASP A 26 -17.13 -34.82 0.27
N PRO A 27 -17.09 -33.66 0.95
CA PRO A 27 -18.21 -33.17 1.76
C PRO A 27 -19.53 -33.07 0.98
N SER A 28 -19.49 -32.85 -0.33
CA SER A 28 -20.66 -32.83 -1.21
C SER A 28 -21.29 -34.22 -1.33
N THR A 29 -20.48 -35.28 -1.25
CA THR A 29 -20.97 -36.67 -1.23
C THR A 29 -21.67 -36.97 0.09
N VAL A 30 -21.14 -36.49 1.21
CA VAL A 30 -21.78 -36.61 2.53
C VAL A 30 -23.11 -35.86 2.56
N ALA A 31 -23.13 -34.64 2.03
CA ALA A 31 -24.35 -33.83 1.91
C ALA A 31 -25.42 -34.50 1.01
N TYR A 32 -24.99 -35.16 -0.07
CA TYR A 32 -25.89 -35.94 -0.92
C TYR A 32 -26.54 -37.11 -0.16
N TRP A 33 -25.75 -37.88 0.61
CA TRP A 33 -26.29 -38.98 1.42
C TRP A 33 -27.17 -38.49 2.58
N ALA A 34 -26.81 -37.38 3.23
CA ALA A 34 -27.64 -36.76 4.27
C ALA A 34 -29.02 -36.37 3.71
N ARG A 35 -29.05 -35.73 2.53
CA ARG A 35 -30.29 -35.38 1.83
C ARG A 35 -31.10 -36.62 1.42
N LYS A 36 -30.42 -37.65 0.88
CA LYS A 36 -31.04 -38.91 0.45
C LYS A 36 -31.67 -39.68 1.61
N PHE A 37 -31.12 -39.56 2.82
CA PHE A 37 -31.63 -40.22 4.02
C PHE A 37 -32.52 -39.35 4.90
N GLY A 38 -32.79 -38.09 4.50
CA GLY A 38 -33.60 -37.14 5.26
C GLY A 38 -32.95 -36.70 6.58
N LEU A 39 -31.62 -36.76 6.67
CA LEU A 39 -30.86 -36.36 7.85
C LEU A 39 -30.46 -34.89 7.74
N MET A 40 -30.85 -34.08 8.73
CA MET A 40 -30.47 -32.68 8.81
C MET A 40 -29.22 -32.54 9.69
N SER A 41 -28.29 -31.68 9.32
CA SER A 41 -27.19 -31.33 10.22
C SER A 41 -27.69 -30.36 11.29
N SER A 42 -27.20 -30.52 12.52
CA SER A 42 -27.40 -29.58 13.63
C SER A 42 -26.88 -28.16 13.34
N HIS A 43 -26.05 -28.01 12.30
CA HIS A 43 -25.58 -26.72 11.80
C HIS A 43 -26.56 -26.02 10.84
N ALA A 44 -27.65 -26.67 10.40
CA ALA A 44 -28.64 -26.07 9.49
C ALA A 44 -29.37 -24.87 10.12
N GLU A 45 -29.60 -24.87 11.44
CA GLU A 45 -30.22 -23.74 12.14
C GLU A 45 -29.37 -22.46 12.12
N ARG A 46 -28.03 -22.60 12.11
CA ARG A 46 -27.11 -21.44 12.05
C ARG A 46 -27.09 -20.78 10.67
N HIS A 47 -27.52 -21.49 9.62
CA HIS A 47 -27.58 -21.03 8.24
C HIS A 47 -29.00 -20.80 7.74
N ALA A 48 -30.00 -20.78 8.63
CA ALA A 48 -31.33 -20.30 8.26
C ALA A 48 -31.20 -18.90 7.67
N ALA A 49 -31.69 -18.72 6.44
CA ALA A 49 -31.70 -17.43 5.77
C ALA A 49 -32.51 -16.46 6.63
N ARG A 50 -31.84 -15.62 7.44
CA ARG A 50 -32.49 -14.46 8.04
C ARG A 50 -33.09 -13.69 6.88
N GLY A 51 -34.42 -13.60 6.87
CA GLY A 51 -35.19 -13.02 5.77
C GLY A 51 -34.60 -11.70 5.30
N GLY A 52 -34.72 -11.44 4.01
CA GLY A 52 -34.23 -10.20 3.43
C GLY A 52 -34.91 -8.98 4.03
N ILE A 53 -34.19 -7.86 4.12
CA ILE A 53 -34.75 -6.60 4.62
C ILE A 53 -35.65 -6.03 3.52
N PRO A 54 -36.96 -5.84 3.75
CA PRO A 54 -37.88 -5.28 2.76
C PRO A 54 -37.54 -3.83 2.41
N ARG A 55 -37.85 -3.42 1.18
CA ARG A 55 -37.64 -2.04 0.73
C ARG A 55 -38.43 -1.05 1.59
N ASP A 56 -39.68 -1.37 1.91
CA ASP A 56 -40.60 -0.52 2.68
C ASP A 56 -40.10 -0.23 4.09
N THR A 57 -39.22 -1.08 4.64
CA THR A 57 -38.55 -0.85 5.92
C THR A 57 -37.37 0.11 5.78
N LEU A 58 -36.61 0.02 4.69
CA LEU A 58 -35.40 0.82 4.47
C LEU A 58 -35.70 2.22 3.96
N GLU A 59 -36.68 2.37 3.08
CA GLU A 59 -37.04 3.63 2.42
C GLU A 59 -37.36 4.78 3.39
N PRO A 60 -38.22 4.62 4.42
CA PRO A 60 -38.48 5.69 5.39
C PRO A 60 -37.26 6.04 6.24
N LEU A 61 -36.45 5.04 6.63
CA LEU A 61 -35.23 5.28 7.42
C LEU A 61 -34.16 6.04 6.60
N VAL A 62 -34.05 5.71 5.32
CA VAL A 62 -33.19 6.43 4.37
C VAL A 62 -33.69 7.86 4.15
N ALA A 63 -35.01 8.05 4.00
CA ALA A 63 -35.64 9.35 3.84
C ALA A 63 -35.47 10.25 5.09
N ALA A 64 -35.52 9.65 6.29
CA ALA A 64 -35.23 10.32 7.56
C ALA A 64 -33.73 10.67 7.74
N GLY A 65 -32.86 10.26 6.82
CA GLY A 65 -31.45 10.67 6.79
C GLY A 65 -30.51 9.82 7.64
N HIS A 66 -30.91 8.61 8.03
CA HIS A 66 -30.06 7.72 8.80
C HIS A 66 -28.77 7.35 8.06
N SER A 67 -27.66 7.25 8.80
CA SER A 67 -26.39 6.73 8.31
C SER A 67 -26.45 5.20 8.17
N MET A 68 -25.48 4.61 7.46
CA MET A 68 -25.39 3.15 7.37
C MET A 68 -25.21 2.48 8.75
N ASP A 69 -24.53 3.16 9.68
CA ASP A 69 -24.32 2.67 11.06
C ASP A 69 -25.61 2.76 11.88
N ALA A 70 -26.37 3.85 11.73
CA ALA A 70 -27.67 4.01 12.39
C ALA A 70 -28.69 2.99 11.87
N LEU A 71 -28.71 2.72 10.56
CA LEU A 71 -29.54 1.67 9.96
C LEU A 71 -29.15 0.28 10.48
N ALA A 72 -27.85 0.03 10.65
CA ALA A 72 -27.36 -1.25 11.17
C ALA A 72 -27.77 -1.47 12.63
N ALA A 73 -27.65 -0.43 13.45
CA ALA A 73 -28.09 -0.45 14.85
C ALA A 73 -29.60 -0.67 14.97
N GLU A 74 -30.40 0.08 14.20
CA GLU A 74 -31.87 0.02 14.22
C GLU A 74 -32.40 -1.35 13.79
N LEU A 75 -31.81 -1.93 12.74
CA LEU A 75 -32.26 -3.19 12.16
C LEU A 75 -31.60 -4.42 12.81
N GLY A 76 -30.68 -4.22 13.76
CA GLY A 76 -29.95 -5.31 14.42
C GLY A 76 -29.09 -6.15 13.47
N VAL A 77 -28.60 -5.55 12.38
CA VAL A 77 -27.80 -6.24 11.35
C VAL A 77 -26.44 -5.59 11.18
N SER A 78 -25.53 -6.26 10.46
CA SER A 78 -24.24 -5.66 10.13
C SER A 78 -24.37 -4.51 9.12
N VAL A 79 -23.46 -3.53 9.17
CA VAL A 79 -23.35 -2.45 8.18
C VAL A 79 -23.20 -2.99 6.76
N SER A 80 -22.50 -4.13 6.59
CA SER A 80 -22.35 -4.80 5.30
C SER A 80 -23.67 -5.40 4.80
N THR A 81 -24.53 -5.88 5.69
CA THR A 81 -25.87 -6.39 5.38
C THR A 81 -26.78 -5.24 4.93
N VAL A 82 -26.77 -4.10 5.64
CA VAL A 82 -27.49 -2.89 5.23
C VAL A 82 -27.04 -2.44 3.84
N ARG A 83 -25.73 -2.37 3.61
CA ARG A 83 -25.16 -1.98 2.31
C ARG A 83 -25.63 -2.90 1.18
N HIS A 84 -25.66 -4.21 1.42
CA HIS A 84 -26.15 -5.18 0.43
C HIS A 84 -27.61 -4.90 0.03
N TRP A 85 -28.50 -4.72 1.01
CA TRP A 85 -29.93 -4.51 0.76
C TRP A 85 -30.25 -3.13 0.20
N LEU A 86 -29.57 -2.07 0.64
CA LEU A 86 -29.65 -0.75 0.01
C LEU A 86 -29.30 -0.83 -1.48
N LYS A 87 -28.20 -1.49 -1.83
CA LYS A 87 -27.79 -1.69 -3.23
C LYS A 87 -28.82 -2.50 -4.01
N ARG A 88 -29.34 -3.59 -3.43
CA ARG A 88 -30.32 -4.47 -4.07
C ARG A 88 -31.65 -3.77 -4.36
N HIS A 89 -32.06 -2.85 -3.49
CA HIS A 89 -33.30 -2.07 -3.64
C HIS A 89 -33.09 -0.73 -4.36
N GLY A 90 -31.87 -0.41 -4.80
CA GLY A 90 -31.56 0.86 -5.46
C GLY A 90 -31.67 2.08 -4.53
N LEU A 91 -31.62 1.87 -3.22
CA LEU A 91 -31.69 2.93 -2.21
C LEU A 91 -30.30 3.45 -1.86
N GLU A 92 -30.21 4.75 -1.60
CA GLU A 92 -28.97 5.41 -1.24
C GLU A 92 -29.19 6.39 -0.09
N THR A 93 -28.35 6.31 0.95
CA THR A 93 -28.38 7.27 2.06
C THR A 93 -28.08 8.70 1.59
N ILE A 94 -28.64 9.70 2.26
CA ILE A 94 -28.37 11.12 1.98
C ILE A 94 -26.86 11.42 2.00
N ALA A 95 -26.10 10.81 2.91
CA ALA A 95 -24.65 10.96 2.98
C ALA A 95 -23.91 10.39 1.76
N ALA A 96 -24.34 9.22 1.26
CA ALA A 96 -23.78 8.62 0.05
C ALA A 96 -24.14 9.43 -1.21
N ARG A 97 -25.40 9.89 -1.31
CA ARG A 97 -25.86 10.78 -2.38
C ARG A 97 -25.03 12.08 -2.42
N ARG A 98 -24.92 12.76 -1.27
CA ARG A 98 -24.09 13.97 -1.12
C ARG A 98 -22.62 13.71 -1.48
N ARG A 99 -22.07 12.54 -1.13
CA ARG A 99 -20.69 12.18 -1.50
C ARG A 99 -20.55 11.97 -3.01
N ARG A 100 -21.53 11.36 -3.68
CA ARG A 100 -21.54 11.22 -5.14
C ARG A 100 -21.69 12.58 -5.84
N GLU A 101 -22.65 13.40 -5.41
CA GLU A 101 -22.88 14.76 -5.93
C GLU A 101 -21.64 15.66 -5.74
N ARG A 102 -20.93 15.49 -4.62
CA ARG A 102 -19.61 16.08 -4.40
C ARG A 102 -18.57 15.51 -5.38
N GLY A 103 -18.54 14.19 -5.57
CA GLY A 103 -17.64 13.51 -6.50
C GLY A 103 -17.83 13.87 -7.99
N THR A 104 -18.99 14.41 -8.37
CA THR A 104 -19.25 14.94 -9.72
C THR A 104 -18.83 16.40 -9.91
N THR A 105 -18.43 17.10 -8.85
CA THR A 105 -17.86 18.44 -8.99
C THR A 105 -16.34 18.36 -9.12
N GLU A 106 -15.83 18.62 -10.32
CA GLU A 106 -14.43 18.99 -10.58
C GLU A 106 -13.95 20.13 -9.63
N ALA A 107 -14.88 20.84 -8.98
CA ALA A 107 -14.66 21.91 -8.01
C ALA A 107 -14.08 21.49 -6.63
N LEU A 108 -14.03 20.20 -6.26
CA LEU A 108 -13.43 19.78 -4.97
C LEU A 108 -11.93 19.48 -5.06
N ALA A 109 -11.34 19.48 -6.26
CA ALA A 109 -9.90 19.49 -6.45
C ALA A 109 -9.43 20.94 -6.60
N GLY A 110 -9.43 21.68 -5.49
CA GLY A 110 -9.05 23.09 -5.45
C GLY A 110 -7.95 23.38 -4.43
N ASP A 111 -7.20 24.43 -4.71
CA ASP A 111 -6.28 25.05 -3.76
C ASP A 111 -7.03 26.19 -3.03
N VAL A 112 -7.09 26.15 -1.69
CA VAL A 112 -7.81 27.12 -0.85
C VAL A 112 -6.86 27.78 0.15
N GLN A 113 -7.13 29.02 0.56
CA GLN A 113 -6.36 29.70 1.62
C GLN A 113 -6.94 29.37 3.00
N LEU A 114 -6.13 28.79 3.89
CA LEU A 114 -6.52 28.46 5.26
C LEU A 114 -5.37 28.76 6.24
N GLN A 115 -5.68 28.87 7.53
CA GLN A 115 -4.68 29.02 8.60
C GLN A 115 -4.07 27.66 8.96
N CYS A 116 -2.74 27.56 8.86
CA CYS A 116 -1.95 26.44 9.32
C CYS A 116 -1.26 26.79 10.64
N HIS A 117 -1.37 25.94 11.66
CA HIS A 117 -0.68 26.14 12.95
C HIS A 117 0.85 26.26 12.83
N LYS A 118 1.48 25.70 11.78
CA LYS A 118 2.94 25.80 11.55
C LYS A 118 3.35 26.94 10.63
N HIS A 119 2.50 27.31 9.68
CA HIS A 119 2.89 28.17 8.56
C HIS A 119 2.02 29.42 8.39
N GLY A 120 1.10 29.67 9.32
CA GLY A 120 0.11 30.74 9.22
C GLY A 120 -0.81 30.55 8.02
N LEU A 121 -1.25 31.67 7.44
CA LEU A 121 -2.13 31.67 6.26
C LEU A 121 -1.37 31.13 5.04
N THR A 122 -1.90 30.05 4.45
CA THR A 122 -1.26 29.41 3.30
C THR A 122 -2.22 28.60 2.47
N THR A 123 -1.75 28.12 1.32
CA THR A 123 -2.51 27.27 0.40
C THR A 123 -2.62 25.85 0.94
N PHE A 124 -3.85 25.36 0.96
CA PHE A 124 -4.19 23.99 1.27
C PHE A 124 -4.82 23.35 0.03
N ARG A 125 -4.45 22.10 -0.23
CA ARG A 125 -5.10 21.29 -1.26
C ARG A 125 -6.27 20.52 -0.67
N LEU A 126 -7.46 20.76 -1.21
CA LEU A 126 -8.64 19.96 -0.91
C LEU A 126 -8.45 18.53 -1.43
N ARG A 127 -9.04 17.56 -0.74
CA ARG A 127 -8.99 16.16 -1.17
C ARG A 127 -10.29 15.82 -1.91
N SER A 128 -10.15 15.10 -3.02
CA SER A 128 -11.30 14.62 -3.82
C SER A 128 -12.20 13.65 -3.06
N ASP A 129 -11.68 12.97 -2.04
CA ASP A 129 -12.44 12.08 -1.16
C ASP A 129 -13.24 12.80 -0.06
N GLY A 130 -13.18 14.14 -0.02
CA GLY A 130 -13.80 14.96 1.02
C GLY A 130 -13.10 14.91 2.38
N GLY A 131 -11.91 14.32 2.45
CA GLY A 131 -11.08 14.33 3.65
C GLY A 131 -10.52 15.72 3.97
N SER A 132 -9.92 15.86 5.15
CA SER A 132 -9.35 17.14 5.61
C SER A 132 -8.31 17.71 4.63
N PRO A 133 -8.36 19.01 4.32
CA PRO A 133 -7.44 19.63 3.38
C PRO A 133 -6.01 19.63 3.91
N ARG A 134 -5.03 19.57 3.00
CA ARG A 134 -3.61 19.47 3.38
C ARG A 134 -2.84 20.72 3.01
N CYS A 135 -2.20 21.34 3.99
CA CYS A 135 -1.29 22.47 3.78
C CYS A 135 -0.13 22.08 2.84
N LEU A 136 0.05 22.84 1.76
CA LEU A 136 1.10 22.57 0.76
C LEU A 136 2.51 22.79 1.33
N LYS A 137 2.70 23.78 2.22
CA LYS A 137 3.97 24.00 2.92
C LYS A 137 4.31 22.83 3.85
N CYS A 138 3.35 22.34 4.64
CA CYS A 138 3.53 21.13 5.46
C CYS A 138 3.91 19.91 4.63
N ARG A 139 3.28 19.73 3.46
CA ARG A 139 3.61 18.64 2.55
C ARG A 139 5.05 18.75 2.05
N SER A 140 5.48 19.93 1.62
CA SER A 140 6.85 20.18 1.17
C SER A 140 7.89 19.96 2.28
N ALA A 141 7.60 20.45 3.49
CA ALA A 141 8.42 20.23 4.67
C ALA A 141 8.59 18.73 4.98
N ALA A 142 7.50 17.96 4.99
CA ALA A 142 7.53 16.52 5.22
C ALA A 142 8.37 15.76 4.18
N VAL A 143 8.32 16.17 2.90
CA VAL A 143 9.17 15.60 1.84
C VAL A 143 10.64 15.92 2.09
N SER A 144 10.95 17.18 2.43
CA SER A 144 12.31 17.62 2.75
C SER A 144 12.87 16.86 3.96
N ASP A 145 12.07 16.67 5.02
CA ASP A 145 12.47 15.93 6.21
C ASP A 145 12.66 14.44 5.94
N ARG A 146 11.84 13.83 5.08
CA ARG A 146 12.08 12.46 4.61
C ARG A 146 13.40 12.35 3.85
N ARG A 147 13.70 13.30 2.95
CA ARG A 147 14.96 13.31 2.19
C ARG A 147 16.17 13.45 3.10
N ARG A 148 16.11 14.34 4.10
CA ARG A 148 17.17 14.51 5.11
C ARG A 148 17.41 13.22 5.90
N ARG A 149 16.34 12.56 6.36
CA ARG A 149 16.43 11.27 7.08
C ARG A 149 17.04 10.17 6.23
N VAL A 150 16.58 10.01 4.99
CA VAL A 150 17.15 9.02 4.07
C VAL A 150 18.62 9.32 3.80
N LYS A 151 18.98 10.58 3.52
CA LYS A 151 20.38 10.99 3.30
C LYS A 151 21.25 10.66 4.51
N ALA A 152 20.79 10.95 5.73
CA ALA A 152 21.54 10.66 6.95
C ALA A 152 21.82 9.15 7.11
N ILE A 153 20.82 8.30 6.82
CA ILE A 153 21.00 6.84 6.85
C ILE A 153 22.05 6.40 5.84
N LEU A 154 21.93 6.84 4.58
CA LEU A 154 22.89 6.45 3.53
C LEU A 154 24.30 6.95 3.82
N VAL A 155 24.45 8.17 4.33
CA VAL A 155 25.74 8.74 4.76
C VAL A 155 26.36 7.86 5.84
N SER A 156 25.57 7.50 6.86
CA SER A 156 26.04 6.63 7.95
C SER A 156 26.46 5.25 7.44
N GLU A 157 25.69 4.67 6.53
CA GLU A 157 25.99 3.36 5.92
C GLU A 157 27.23 3.41 5.01
N ALA A 158 27.54 4.56 4.42
CA ALA A 158 28.70 4.79 3.56
C ALA A 158 29.95 5.30 4.32
N GLY A 159 29.97 5.19 5.65
CA GLY A 159 31.14 5.52 6.49
C GLY A 159 31.12 6.90 7.13
N GLY A 160 30.08 7.70 6.92
CA GLY A 160 29.84 8.95 7.66
C GLY A 160 30.72 10.15 7.29
N ALA A 161 31.81 9.94 6.56
CA ALA A 161 32.81 10.96 6.25
C ALA A 161 33.18 10.97 4.76
N CYS A 162 33.75 12.09 4.30
CA CYS A 162 34.37 12.16 2.98
C CYS A 162 35.57 11.21 2.90
N ILE A 163 35.60 10.35 1.89
CA ILE A 163 36.69 9.38 1.72
C ILE A 163 38.04 10.01 1.31
N ILE A 164 38.04 11.27 0.85
CA ILE A 164 39.26 11.98 0.43
C ILE A 164 39.83 12.78 1.62
N CYS A 165 39.02 13.65 2.24
CA CYS A 165 39.50 14.59 3.25
C CYS A 165 38.99 14.34 4.67
N GLY A 166 38.17 13.31 4.90
CA GLY A 166 37.66 12.95 6.23
C GLY A 166 36.55 13.86 6.77
N TYR A 167 36.03 14.83 6.00
CA TYR A 167 34.97 15.72 6.48
C TYR A 167 33.71 14.94 6.90
N ASP A 168 33.25 15.15 8.13
CA ASP A 168 32.09 14.46 8.75
C ASP A 168 31.12 15.40 9.51
N ARG A 169 31.48 16.68 9.67
CA ARG A 169 30.76 17.63 10.54
C ARG A 169 29.30 17.87 10.18
N PHE A 170 28.95 17.80 8.89
CA PHE A 170 27.58 18.04 8.44
C PHE A 170 27.19 17.12 7.27
N PRO A 171 26.30 16.14 7.48
CA PRO A 171 25.83 15.23 6.42
C PRO A 171 25.23 15.95 5.20
N GLY A 172 24.71 17.17 5.39
CA GLY A 172 24.17 17.98 4.30
C GLY A 172 25.23 18.37 3.26
N ALA A 173 26.49 18.52 3.66
CA ALA A 173 27.62 18.86 2.78
C ALA A 173 28.25 17.65 2.09
N LEU A 174 27.85 16.43 2.45
CA LEU A 174 28.29 15.20 1.80
C LEU A 174 27.43 14.87 0.57
N GLN A 175 28.05 14.29 -0.46
CA GLN A 175 27.46 14.01 -1.77
C GLN A 175 27.93 12.64 -2.24
N PHE A 176 27.03 11.91 -2.91
CA PHE A 176 27.32 10.62 -3.52
C PHE A 176 27.78 10.85 -4.96
N HIS A 177 29.06 10.65 -5.21
CA HIS A 177 29.68 10.74 -6.52
C HIS A 177 29.66 9.36 -7.20
N HIS A 178 29.07 9.25 -8.38
CA HIS A 178 29.01 7.98 -9.11
C HIS A 178 30.39 7.52 -9.56
N LEU A 179 30.79 6.28 -9.21
CA LEU A 179 32.07 5.71 -9.63
C LEU A 179 32.12 5.41 -11.14
N ASP A 180 30.96 5.21 -11.76
CA ASP A 180 30.81 5.08 -13.19
C ASP A 180 29.75 6.05 -13.72
N PRO A 181 30.15 7.13 -14.43
CA PRO A 181 29.22 8.10 -14.98
C PRO A 181 28.31 7.52 -16.08
N THR A 182 28.63 6.34 -16.63
CA THR A 182 27.84 5.67 -17.69
C THR A 182 26.68 4.84 -17.15
N VAL A 183 26.66 4.51 -15.84
CA VAL A 183 25.63 3.65 -15.19
C VAL A 183 24.46 4.48 -14.64
N LYS A 184 24.26 5.70 -15.15
CA LYS A 184 23.36 6.71 -14.58
C LYS A 184 21.88 6.32 -14.64
N ALA A 185 21.38 5.63 -13.61
CA ALA A 185 19.95 5.43 -13.36
C ALA A 185 19.38 6.59 -12.52
N PHE A 186 19.36 7.77 -13.14
CA PHE A 186 18.67 9.00 -12.70
C PHE A 186 19.22 9.69 -11.43
N PRO A 187 19.26 11.04 -11.41
CA PRO A 187 19.82 11.81 -10.31
C PRO A 187 19.05 11.55 -9.01
N VAL A 188 19.76 10.97 -8.02
CA VAL A 188 19.33 10.73 -6.63
C VAL A 188 18.79 11.99 -5.93
N SER A 189 19.04 13.18 -6.49
CA SER A 189 18.72 14.46 -5.87
C SER A 189 17.63 15.31 -6.55
N ARG A 190 17.25 15.08 -7.82
CA ARG A 190 16.38 16.03 -8.57
C ARG A 190 14.96 15.55 -8.89
N SER A 191 14.70 14.25 -8.93
CA SER A 191 13.39 13.77 -9.36
C SER A 191 12.50 13.45 -8.15
N GLY A 192 11.41 14.19 -7.98
CA GLY A 192 10.49 14.19 -6.85
C GLY A 192 9.75 12.89 -6.51
N VAL A 193 10.27 11.72 -6.89
CA VAL A 193 9.77 10.42 -6.50
C VAL A 193 10.40 10.06 -5.15
N THR A 194 9.56 9.93 -4.13
CA THR A 194 9.96 9.31 -2.86
C THR A 194 10.30 7.84 -3.12
N ARG A 195 11.51 7.56 -3.60
CA ARG A 195 12.04 6.19 -3.74
C ARG A 195 12.02 5.49 -2.39
N SER A 196 11.89 4.17 -2.43
CA SER A 196 12.06 3.34 -1.25
C SER A 196 13.51 3.49 -0.75
N ILE A 197 13.72 3.31 0.55
CA ILE A 197 15.09 3.34 1.10
C ILE A 197 15.96 2.23 0.50
N ALA A 198 15.35 1.09 0.12
CA ALA A 198 16.02 -0.03 -0.52
C ALA A 198 16.64 0.36 -1.88
N GLU A 199 15.86 1.01 -2.76
CA GLU A 199 16.39 1.49 -4.04
C GLU A 199 17.48 2.55 -3.84
N ALA A 200 17.32 3.41 -2.83
CA ALA A 200 18.31 4.44 -2.50
C ALA A 200 19.64 3.82 -2.04
N ARG A 201 19.60 2.71 -1.30
CA ARG A 201 20.79 1.93 -0.90
C ARG A 201 21.49 1.29 -2.09
N VAL A 202 20.74 0.65 -2.99
CA VAL A 202 21.29 0.04 -4.21
C VAL A 202 22.04 1.07 -5.05
N GLU A 203 21.50 2.28 -5.13
CA GLU A 203 22.15 3.35 -5.87
C GLU A 203 23.36 3.93 -5.12
N ALA A 204 23.26 4.15 -3.80
CA ALA A 204 24.37 4.64 -2.99
C ALA A 204 25.57 3.69 -3.00
N ALA A 205 25.36 2.38 -3.13
CA ALA A 205 26.42 1.38 -3.24
C ALA A 205 27.32 1.53 -4.49
N LYS A 206 26.85 2.28 -5.50
CA LYS A 206 27.62 2.57 -6.73
C LYS A 206 28.39 3.89 -6.65
N CYS A 207 28.34 4.56 -5.50
CA CYS A 207 28.86 5.90 -5.34
C CYS A 207 29.94 5.96 -4.25
N ALA A 208 30.88 6.89 -4.43
CA ALA A 208 31.80 7.33 -3.38
C ALA A 208 31.17 8.49 -2.59
N LEU A 209 31.36 8.49 -1.26
CA LEU A 209 30.88 9.57 -0.40
C LEU A 209 31.95 10.68 -0.29
N LEU A 210 31.65 11.86 -0.84
CA LEU A 210 32.57 13.00 -0.90
C LEU A 210 31.95 14.25 -0.26
N CYS A 211 32.75 15.15 0.31
CA CYS A 211 32.26 16.48 0.65
C CYS A 211 32.09 17.32 -0.62
N ALA A 212 31.33 18.41 -0.54
CA ALA A 212 31.03 19.27 -1.69
C ALA A 212 32.29 19.77 -2.43
N ASN A 213 33.39 20.04 -1.72
CA ASN A 213 34.64 20.51 -2.32
C ASN A 213 35.36 19.37 -3.06
N CYS A 214 35.62 18.24 -2.38
CA CYS A 214 36.28 17.10 -3.00
C CYS A 214 35.43 16.50 -4.14
N HIS A 215 34.10 16.55 -4.05
CA HIS A 215 33.23 16.18 -5.16
C HIS A 215 33.47 17.09 -6.37
N ALA A 216 33.54 18.41 -6.18
CA ALA A 216 33.83 19.36 -7.26
C ALA A 216 35.24 19.16 -7.85
N GLU A 217 36.24 18.90 -7.02
CA GLU A 217 37.62 18.60 -7.45
C GLU A 217 37.70 17.32 -8.29
N VAL A 218 36.98 16.26 -7.88
CA VAL A 218 36.91 14.99 -8.64
C VAL A 218 36.20 15.19 -9.98
N GLU A 219 35.07 15.89 -10.01
CA GLU A 219 34.37 16.22 -11.28
C GLU A 219 35.23 17.08 -12.21
N ALA A 220 36.04 17.99 -11.65
CA ALA A 220 36.97 18.84 -12.39
C ALA A 220 38.28 18.13 -12.77
N GLY A 221 38.50 16.89 -12.34
CA GLY A 221 39.75 16.15 -12.58
C GLY A 221 40.97 16.71 -11.84
N VAL A 222 40.75 17.56 -10.83
CA VAL A 222 41.80 18.14 -9.98
C VAL A 222 42.27 17.13 -8.94
N THR A 223 41.36 16.29 -8.45
CA THR A 223 41.66 15.26 -7.45
C THR A 223 41.16 13.90 -7.90
N ASP A 224 41.96 12.89 -7.61
CA ASP A 224 41.70 11.51 -7.96
C ASP A 224 41.09 10.72 -6.80
N LEU A 225 40.02 9.95 -7.06
CA LEU A 225 39.52 8.95 -6.13
C LEU A 225 40.61 7.90 -5.78
N PRO A 226 40.65 7.36 -4.55
CA PRO A 226 41.57 6.30 -4.15
C PRO A 226 41.55 5.09 -5.11
N LEU A 227 42.72 4.49 -5.36
CA LEU A 227 42.93 3.41 -6.34
C LEU A 227 42.01 2.19 -6.11
N GLU A 228 41.75 1.83 -4.85
CA GLU A 228 40.86 0.72 -4.46
C GLU A 228 39.41 0.89 -4.94
N LEU A 229 38.95 2.12 -5.15
CA LEU A 229 37.61 2.40 -5.67
C LEU A 229 37.59 2.49 -7.20
N ARG A 230 38.74 2.78 -7.82
CA ARG A 230 38.91 2.78 -9.29
C ARG A 230 38.87 1.38 -9.88
N SER A 231 39.35 0.37 -9.16
CA SER A 231 39.31 -1.04 -9.56
C SER A 231 37.87 -1.59 -9.58
N VAL A 232 37.06 -1.24 -8.56
CA VAL A 232 35.62 -1.56 -8.51
C VAL A 232 34.87 -0.90 -9.66
N ALA A 233 35.15 0.38 -9.94
CA ALA A 233 34.58 1.09 -11.09
C ALA A 233 34.90 0.42 -12.44
N ARG A 234 36.12 -0.13 -12.61
CA ARG A 234 36.50 -0.89 -13.81
C ARG A 234 35.84 -2.28 -13.87
N ALA A 235 35.66 -2.97 -12.75
CA ALA A 235 34.98 -4.27 -12.69
C ALA A 235 33.49 -4.16 -13.05
N VAL A 236 32.81 -3.10 -12.58
CA VAL A 236 31.41 -2.80 -12.94
C VAL A 236 31.27 -2.55 -14.45
N ARG A 237 32.19 -1.79 -15.07
CA ARG A 237 32.26 -1.61 -16.52
C ARG A 237 32.41 -2.92 -17.29
N GLY A 238 33.21 -3.86 -16.79
CA GLY A 238 33.44 -5.17 -17.42
C GLY A 238 32.28 -6.17 -17.34
N SER A 239 31.33 -5.98 -16.41
CA SER A 239 30.17 -6.88 -16.26
C SER A 239 29.00 -6.49 -17.17
N ALA A 240 28.87 -5.22 -17.56
CA ALA A 240 27.81 -4.75 -18.45
C ALA A 240 28.01 -5.21 -19.92
N ILE A 241 29.25 -5.51 -20.32
CA ILE A 241 29.60 -5.88 -21.70
C ILE A 241 29.31 -7.36 -22.03
N ARG A 242 29.14 -8.23 -21.03
CA ARG A 242 28.93 -9.68 -21.22
C ARG A 242 27.46 -10.12 -21.31
N GLY A 243 26.51 -9.18 -21.29
CA GLY A 243 25.08 -9.47 -21.30
C GLY A 243 24.40 -9.41 -22.68
N GLY A 244 25.15 -9.23 -23.77
CA GLY A 244 24.59 -8.96 -25.09
C GLY A 244 25.20 -9.78 -26.21
N GLU A 245 25.21 -11.12 -26.11
CA GLU A 245 25.47 -12.00 -27.25
C GLU A 245 24.97 -13.43 -26.97
N ILE A 246 23.67 -13.65 -27.11
CA ILE A 246 23.01 -14.95 -27.34
C ILE A 246 21.64 -14.64 -27.97
N GLY A 247 21.24 -15.09 -29.16
CA GLY A 247 21.88 -15.77 -30.26
C GLY A 247 20.86 -15.76 -31.41
N SER A 248 21.33 -15.62 -32.65
CA SER A 248 20.51 -15.88 -33.84
C SER A 248 21.34 -16.65 -34.85
N ARG A 249 21.32 -17.98 -34.71
CA ARG A 249 21.70 -18.94 -35.73
C ARG A 249 20.63 -20.02 -35.77
N ALA A 250 19.73 -19.90 -36.74
CA ALA A 250 19.16 -20.95 -37.59
C ALA A 250 18.10 -20.30 -38.48
#